data_AF-A0AAV8W5K2-F1
#
_entry.id   AF-A0AAV8W5K2-F1
#
_cell.length_a   1.000
_cell.length_b   1.000
_cell.length_c   1.000
_cell.angle_alpha   90.00
_cell.angle_beta   90.00
_cell.angle_gamma   90.00
#
_symmetry.space_group_name_H-M   'P 1'
#
loop_
_entity.id
_entity.type
_entity.pdbx_description
1 polymer ?
#
loop_
_entity_poly.entity_id
_entity_poly.type
_entity_poly.pdbx_seq_one_letter_code
_entity_poly.pdbx_strand_id
1 'polypeptide(L)'
;MVSIFLVAPLFHAQVTGTLLLFIKLSREWPKFLNKISSIDECFVKRYKSSTNLRRKIYVLAVSAYALVNVLHLLAMVKFQIMKDCHNSFTGFKYYIKKHFHYVFDLIPYNTITGVILLASSFVGLYIWTYGDIFIASTSMILTTRFHEIRERIYIYTRAMSTRERRLLKVLPKDIQKLDLLFWKEIRRDYNMMSKLCRKLNSLISNVILLDYASNLILILFQLFTGLGRKYTFPEMMYFYFSFGYMTLRISLLSAFGGWLYEAGRASIHILNMVPTEIYNNEISKLIHQMHNCTPCFTGKGFFRITKGLTLNIAAAIITYELVLVQFNQTKGNSDHVNQSACK
;
A
#
# COMPACT_ATOMS: atom_id res chain seq x y z
N MET A 1 -22.48 -5.79 -21.42
CA MET A 1 -22.50 -4.32 -21.52
C MET A 1 -22.41 -3.66 -20.14
N VAL A 2 -23.29 -4.01 -19.19
CA VAL A 2 -23.36 -3.49 -17.79
C VAL A 2 -22.01 -3.40 -17.05
N SER A 3 -21.08 -4.33 -17.28
CA SER A 3 -19.77 -4.32 -16.61
C SER A 3 -18.84 -3.15 -16.95
N ILE A 4 -18.96 -2.49 -18.11
CA ILE A 4 -18.09 -1.34 -18.41
C ILE A 4 -18.64 -0.05 -17.76
N PHE A 5 -19.95 -0.02 -17.47
CA PHE A 5 -20.65 1.15 -16.92
C PHE A 5 -20.29 1.44 -15.47
N LEU A 6 -19.93 0.43 -14.67
CA LEU A 6 -19.65 0.59 -13.23
C LEU A 6 -18.19 0.95 -12.90
N VAL A 7 -17.23 0.56 -13.73
CA VAL A 7 -15.80 0.78 -13.43
C VAL A 7 -15.42 2.25 -13.42
N ALA A 8 -15.89 3.03 -14.40
CA ALA A 8 -15.57 4.45 -14.48
C ALA A 8 -16.15 5.25 -13.31
N PRO A 9 -17.43 5.11 -12.93
CA PRO A 9 -17.97 5.74 -11.72
C PRO A 9 -17.23 5.32 -10.44
N LEU A 10 -16.90 4.03 -10.28
CA LEU A 10 -16.13 3.55 -9.11
C LEU A 10 -14.74 4.20 -9.04
N PHE A 11 -14.05 4.28 -10.17
CA PHE A 11 -12.76 4.96 -10.26
C PHE A 11 -12.87 6.45 -9.89
N HIS A 12 -13.83 7.17 -10.46
CA HIS A 12 -14.02 8.60 -10.14
C HIS A 12 -14.44 8.83 -8.69
N ALA A 13 -15.26 7.93 -8.11
CA ALA A 13 -15.61 7.96 -6.70
C ALA A 13 -14.38 7.75 -5.81
N GLN A 14 -13.52 6.77 -6.13
CA GLN A 14 -12.26 6.55 -5.42
C GLN A 14 -11.35 7.78 -5.50
N VAL A 15 -11.12 8.33 -6.71
CA VAL A 15 -10.30 9.52 -6.92
C VAL A 15 -10.81 10.70 -6.11
N THR A 16 -12.12 10.94 -6.14
CA THR A 16 -12.76 12.03 -5.39
C THR A 16 -12.60 11.83 -3.90
N GLY A 17 -12.84 10.62 -3.39
CA GLY A 17 -12.62 10.27 -1.98
C GLY A 17 -11.17 10.49 -1.55
N THR A 18 -10.21 10.02 -2.37
CA THR A 18 -8.78 10.20 -2.13
C THR A 18 -8.42 11.69 -2.09
N LEU A 19 -8.89 12.47 -3.05
CA LEU A 19 -8.67 13.92 -3.09
C LEU A 19 -9.20 14.62 -1.82
N LEU A 20 -10.43 14.34 -1.42
CA LEU A 20 -11.03 14.93 -0.21
C LEU A 20 -10.24 14.58 1.05
N LEU A 21 -9.79 13.32 1.17
CA LEU A 21 -8.96 12.88 2.29
C LEU A 21 -7.59 13.56 2.29
N PHE A 22 -6.97 13.75 1.12
CA PHE A 22 -5.69 14.47 1.01
C PHE A 22 -5.83 15.96 1.26
N ILE A 23 -6.93 16.60 0.87
CA ILE A 23 -7.24 17.98 1.25
C ILE A 23 -7.33 18.09 2.78
N LYS A 24 -8.05 17.16 3.44
CA LYS A 24 -8.11 17.13 4.90
C LYS A 24 -6.73 16.90 5.53
N LEU A 25 -5.95 15.97 4.97
CA LEU A 25 -4.59 15.67 5.43
C LEU A 25 -3.68 16.90 5.31
N SER A 26 -3.75 17.63 4.20
CA SER A 26 -2.90 18.79 3.92
C SER A 26 -3.04 19.90 4.98
N ARG A 27 -4.21 20.03 5.61
CA ARG A 27 -4.44 21.01 6.68
C ARG A 27 -3.76 20.64 8.00
N GLU A 28 -3.64 19.34 8.28
CA GLU A 28 -3.03 18.81 9.51
C GLU A 28 -1.55 18.44 9.32
N TRP A 29 -1.11 18.27 8.08
CA TRP A 29 0.24 17.82 7.73
C TRP A 29 1.35 18.77 8.23
N PRO A 30 1.25 20.11 8.10
CA PRO A 30 2.29 21.01 8.60
C PRO A 30 2.48 20.91 10.11
N LYS A 31 1.37 20.81 10.88
CA LYS A 31 1.42 20.63 12.34
C LYS A 31 2.13 19.33 12.71
N PHE A 32 1.87 18.26 11.95
CA PHE A 32 2.52 16.97 12.11
C PHE A 32 4.02 17.05 11.79
N LEU A 33 4.40 17.66 10.66
CA LEU A 33 5.81 17.82 10.25
C LEU A 33 6.62 18.66 11.24
N ASN A 34 6.08 19.77 11.74
CA ASN A 34 6.78 20.62 12.71
C ASN A 34 7.13 19.85 13.98
N LYS A 35 6.22 19.00 14.47
CA LYS A 35 6.46 18.14 15.64
C LYS A 35 7.49 17.05 15.37
N ILE A 36 7.60 16.58 14.12
CA ILE A 36 8.53 15.52 13.74
C ILE A 36 9.92 16.05 13.48
N SER A 37 10.04 17.24 12.90
CA SER A 37 11.34 17.81 12.54
C SER A 37 12.27 17.87 13.76
N SER A 38 11.78 18.29 14.92
CA SER A 38 12.55 18.28 16.17
C SER A 38 12.92 16.87 16.66
N ILE A 39 12.01 15.90 16.47
CA ILE A 39 12.24 14.50 16.83
C ILE A 39 13.29 13.86 15.92
N ASP A 40 13.19 14.13 14.62
CA ASP A 40 14.01 13.55 13.58
C ASP A 40 15.45 14.08 13.66
N GLU A 41 15.63 15.36 13.97
CA GLU A 41 16.96 15.95 14.14
C GLU A 41 17.74 15.32 15.32
N CYS A 42 17.07 15.10 16.45
CA CYS A 42 17.66 14.37 17.58
C CYS A 42 17.95 12.91 17.23
N PHE A 43 17.08 12.27 16.44
CA PHE A 43 17.21 10.86 16.09
C PHE A 43 18.36 10.63 15.10
N VAL A 44 18.48 11.45 14.04
CA VAL A 44 19.53 11.34 13.02
C VAL A 44 20.93 11.55 13.62
N LYS A 45 21.07 12.42 14.63
CA LYS A 45 22.36 12.58 15.36
C LYS A 45 22.77 11.31 16.10
N ARG A 46 21.82 10.50 16.57
CA ARG A 46 22.07 9.27 17.35
C ARG A 46 22.19 8.02 16.50
N TYR A 47 21.51 7.97 15.36
CA TYR A 47 21.42 6.80 14.50
C TYR A 47 22.01 7.09 13.13
N LYS A 48 23.08 6.37 12.77
CA LYS A 48 23.65 6.45 11.42
C LYS A 48 22.74 5.70 10.45
N SER A 49 22.18 6.43 9.49
CA SER A 49 21.43 5.81 8.39
C SER A 49 22.40 5.29 7.33
N SER A 50 22.43 3.97 7.14
CA SER A 50 23.23 3.33 6.08
C SER A 50 22.49 3.25 4.73
N THR A 51 21.21 3.64 4.71
CA THR A 51 20.34 3.42 3.54
C THR A 51 20.03 4.71 2.80
N ASN A 52 20.16 4.67 1.48
CA ASN A 52 19.77 5.77 0.60
C ASN A 52 18.24 5.83 0.42
N LEU A 53 17.54 6.19 1.50
CA LEU A 53 16.06 6.19 1.57
C LEU A 53 15.43 7.13 0.52
N ARG A 54 16.02 8.31 0.31
CA ARG A 54 15.59 9.26 -0.72
C ARG A 54 15.56 8.62 -2.11
N ARG A 55 16.62 7.89 -2.49
CA ARG A 55 16.70 7.18 -3.77
C ARG A 55 15.62 6.11 -3.88
N LYS A 56 15.39 5.32 -2.81
CA LYS A 56 14.36 4.27 -2.82
C LYS A 56 12.96 4.85 -3.00
N ILE A 57 12.62 5.94 -2.30
CA ILE A 57 11.32 6.62 -2.46
C ILE A 57 11.17 7.19 -3.86
N TYR A 58 12.23 7.82 -4.40
CA TYR A 58 12.20 8.37 -5.75
C TYR A 58 11.98 7.29 -6.81
N VAL A 59 12.73 6.18 -6.73
CA VAL A 59 12.58 5.04 -7.63
C VAL A 59 11.17 4.45 -7.55
N LEU A 60 10.62 4.29 -6.34
CA LEU A 60 9.23 3.83 -6.14
C LEU A 60 8.21 4.75 -6.81
N ALA A 61 8.34 6.07 -6.63
CA ALA A 61 7.40 7.03 -7.20
C ALA A 61 7.47 7.05 -8.73
N VAL A 62 8.69 7.10 -9.29
CA VAL A 62 8.90 7.11 -10.75
C VAL A 62 8.39 5.81 -11.38
N SER A 63 8.69 4.64 -10.79
CA SER A 63 8.22 3.37 -11.33
C SER A 63 6.70 3.23 -11.27
N ALA A 64 6.07 3.67 -10.18
CA ALA A 64 4.61 3.64 -10.02
C ALA A 64 3.89 4.52 -11.06
N TYR A 65 4.36 5.76 -11.27
CA TYR A 65 3.79 6.63 -12.29
C TYR A 65 4.07 6.15 -13.72
N ALA A 66 5.27 5.62 -13.99
CA ALA A 66 5.57 5.03 -15.30
C ALA A 66 4.59 3.88 -15.61
N LEU A 67 4.31 3.02 -14.63
CA LEU A 67 3.41 1.89 -14.80
C LEU A 67 1.95 2.31 -15.07
N VAL A 68 1.47 3.38 -14.43
CA VAL A 68 0.17 3.99 -14.75
C VAL A 68 0.12 4.54 -16.16
N ASN A 69 1.19 5.20 -16.62
CA ASN A 69 1.23 5.72 -17.97
C ASN A 69 1.18 4.60 -19.01
N VAL A 70 1.86 3.48 -18.75
CA VAL A 70 1.75 2.28 -19.61
C VAL A 70 0.33 1.72 -19.61
N LEU A 71 -0.33 1.62 -18.45
CA LEU A 71 -1.74 1.20 -18.36
C LEU A 71 -2.65 2.11 -19.20
N HIS A 72 -2.47 3.42 -19.09
CA HIS A 72 -3.25 4.40 -19.83
C HIS A 72 -3.02 4.29 -21.34
N LEU A 73 -1.76 4.14 -21.77
CA LEU A 73 -1.41 3.92 -23.17
C LEU A 73 -2.06 2.65 -23.73
N LEU A 74 -2.02 1.54 -22.99
CA LEU A 74 -2.69 0.30 -23.37
C LEU A 74 -4.21 0.48 -23.50
N ALA A 75 -4.82 1.25 -22.60
CA ALA A 75 -6.25 1.58 -22.68
C ALA A 75 -6.57 2.35 -23.98
N MET A 76 -5.71 3.30 -24.35
CA MET A 76 -5.85 4.08 -25.58
C MET A 76 -5.67 3.20 -26.82
N VAL A 77 -4.65 2.35 -26.86
CA VAL A 77 -4.40 1.42 -27.99
C VAL A 77 -5.58 0.47 -28.17
N LYS A 78 -6.08 -0.14 -27.08
CA LYS A 78 -7.30 -0.97 -27.11
C LYS A 78 -8.47 -0.20 -27.72
N PHE A 79 -8.67 1.05 -27.31
CA PHE A 79 -9.76 1.87 -27.84
C PHE A 79 -9.61 2.11 -29.35
N GLN A 80 -8.40 2.41 -29.84
CA GLN A 80 -8.16 2.68 -31.25
C GLN A 80 -8.41 1.46 -32.13
N ILE A 81 -7.97 0.27 -31.69
CA ILE A 81 -8.12 -0.96 -32.46
C ILE A 81 -9.58 -1.43 -32.48
N MET A 82 -10.33 -1.18 -31.40
CA MET A 82 -11.72 -1.62 -31.27
C MET A 82 -12.74 -0.56 -31.68
N LYS A 83 -12.37 0.37 -32.56
CA LYS A 83 -13.32 1.25 -33.22
C LYS A 83 -14.16 0.42 -34.17
N ASP A 84 -15.48 0.42 -33.99
CA ASP A 84 -16.41 -0.33 -34.82
C ASP A 84 -16.28 0.10 -36.29
N CYS A 85 -15.87 -0.81 -37.18
CA CYS A 85 -15.70 -0.56 -38.63
C CYS A 85 -16.99 -0.13 -39.35
N HIS A 86 -18.14 -0.10 -38.66
CA HIS A 86 -19.45 0.19 -39.24
C HIS A 86 -19.94 1.62 -39.00
N ASN A 87 -19.27 2.40 -38.13
CA ASN A 87 -19.67 3.77 -37.81
C ASN A 87 -18.66 4.78 -38.37
N SER A 88 -19.12 5.62 -39.30
CA SER A 88 -18.37 6.69 -39.95
C SER A 88 -17.95 7.85 -39.02
N PHE A 89 -18.34 7.80 -37.74
CA PHE A 89 -17.86 8.73 -36.71
C PHE A 89 -16.47 8.34 -36.22
N THR A 90 -15.45 8.58 -37.04
CA THR A 90 -14.05 8.51 -36.63
C THR A 90 -13.64 9.81 -35.94
N GLY A 91 -12.84 9.73 -34.87
CA GLY A 91 -12.17 10.90 -34.28
C GLY A 91 -12.39 11.13 -32.78
N PHE A 92 -11.88 12.26 -32.30
CA PHE A 92 -11.85 12.66 -30.89
C PHE A 92 -13.24 12.71 -30.23
N LYS A 93 -14.25 13.21 -30.95
CA LYS A 93 -15.63 13.31 -30.46
C LYS A 93 -16.22 11.94 -30.09
N TYR A 94 -16.00 10.92 -30.92
CA TYR A 94 -16.48 9.57 -30.64
C TYR A 94 -15.78 8.96 -29.42
N TYR A 95 -14.47 9.16 -29.30
CA TYR A 95 -13.71 8.73 -28.11
C TYR A 95 -14.27 9.32 -26.83
N ILE A 96 -14.43 10.65 -26.77
CA ILE A 96 -14.95 11.35 -25.62
C ILE A 96 -16.38 10.89 -25.29
N LYS A 97 -17.26 10.80 -26.28
CA LYS A 97 -18.66 10.38 -26.05
C LYS A 97 -18.75 8.93 -25.54
N LYS A 98 -17.92 8.02 -26.06
CA LYS A 98 -17.90 6.61 -25.61
C LYS A 98 -17.25 6.45 -24.23
N HIS A 99 -16.15 7.15 -23.97
CA HIS A 99 -15.44 7.09 -22.69
C HIS A 99 -16.23 7.73 -21.54
N PHE A 100 -16.90 8.86 -21.81
CA PHE A 100 -17.71 9.61 -20.85
C PHE A 100 -19.22 9.50 -21.15
N HIS A 101 -19.69 8.36 -21.65
CA HIS A 101 -21.11 8.18 -22.01
C HIS A 101 -22.02 8.50 -20.81
N TYR A 102 -21.63 8.12 -19.59
CA TYR A 102 -22.37 8.40 -18.36
C TYR A 102 -22.59 9.89 -18.05
N VAL A 103 -21.82 10.79 -18.69
CA VAL A 103 -22.05 12.25 -18.66
C VAL A 103 -22.86 12.68 -19.88
N PHE A 104 -22.42 12.28 -21.09
CA PHE A 104 -23.01 12.74 -22.35
C PHE A 104 -24.34 12.08 -22.74
N ASP A 105 -24.79 11.09 -21.96
CA ASP A 105 -26.16 10.56 -22.02
C ASP A 105 -27.13 11.48 -21.25
N LEU A 106 -26.62 12.30 -20.31
CA LEU A 106 -27.41 13.26 -19.52
C LEU A 106 -27.36 14.68 -20.07
N ILE A 107 -26.22 15.08 -20.66
CA ILE A 107 -26.03 16.42 -21.22
C ILE A 107 -25.61 16.35 -22.70
N PRO A 108 -26.00 17.34 -23.53
CA PRO A 108 -25.56 17.38 -24.92
C PRO A 108 -24.03 17.48 -25.02
N TYR A 109 -23.47 16.84 -26.04
CA TYR A 109 -22.02 16.85 -26.25
C TYR A 109 -21.49 18.27 -26.48
N ASN A 110 -20.53 18.68 -25.67
CA ASN A 110 -19.75 19.90 -25.84
C ASN A 110 -18.25 19.55 -25.82
N THR A 111 -17.51 20.00 -26.84
CA THR A 111 -16.07 19.74 -26.98
C THR A 111 -15.27 20.27 -25.81
N ILE A 112 -15.60 21.46 -25.28
CA ILE A 112 -14.90 22.05 -24.13
C ILE A 112 -15.08 21.16 -22.89
N THR A 113 -16.32 20.76 -22.60
CA THR A 113 -16.63 19.81 -21.51
C THR A 113 -15.87 18.49 -21.70
N GLY A 114 -15.79 17.98 -22.93
CA GLY A 114 -15.01 16.80 -23.27
C GLY A 114 -13.53 16.91 -22.93
N VAL A 115 -12.90 18.03 -23.27
CA VAL A 115 -11.49 18.30 -22.95
C VAL A 115 -11.27 18.41 -21.43
N ILE A 116 -12.18 19.08 -20.71
CA ILE A 116 -12.12 19.19 -19.24
C ILE A 116 -12.22 17.82 -18.57
N LEU A 117 -13.15 16.97 -19.02
CA LEU A 117 -13.34 15.62 -18.49
C LEU A 117 -12.10 14.75 -18.77
N LEU A 118 -11.51 14.86 -19.97
CA LEU A 118 -10.28 14.14 -20.31
C LEU A 118 -9.11 14.56 -19.41
N ALA A 119 -8.90 15.87 -19.24
CA ALA A 119 -7.86 16.40 -18.35
C ALA A 119 -8.09 15.95 -16.90
N SER A 120 -9.33 15.98 -16.42
CA SER A 120 -9.70 15.54 -15.07
C SER A 120 -9.47 14.04 -14.87
N SER A 121 -9.77 13.21 -15.88
CA SER A 121 -9.50 11.77 -15.87
C SER A 121 -7.99 11.50 -15.79
N PHE A 122 -7.19 12.23 -16.57
CA PHE A 122 -5.74 12.12 -16.54
C PHE A 122 -5.16 12.51 -15.17
N VAL A 123 -5.56 13.65 -14.60
CA VAL A 123 -5.18 14.05 -13.23
C VAL A 123 -5.64 13.03 -12.19
N GLY A 124 -6.82 12.44 -12.39
CA GLY A 124 -7.35 11.40 -11.53
C GLY A 124 -6.44 10.18 -11.43
N LEU A 125 -5.79 9.78 -12.53
CA LEU A 125 -4.82 8.68 -12.52
C LEU A 125 -3.63 8.98 -11.59
N TYR A 126 -3.14 10.23 -11.56
CA TYR A 126 -2.06 10.62 -10.67
C TYR A 126 -2.51 10.66 -9.21
N ILE A 127 -3.69 11.21 -8.92
CA ILE A 127 -4.26 11.23 -7.56
C ILE A 127 -4.42 9.82 -7.02
N TRP A 128 -4.89 8.91 -7.86
CA TRP A 128 -5.09 7.51 -7.53
C TRP A 128 -3.78 6.81 -7.13
N THR A 129 -2.71 6.97 -7.92
CA THR A 129 -1.39 6.39 -7.62
C THR A 129 -0.68 7.09 -6.46
N TYR A 130 -0.91 8.41 -6.30
CA TYR A 130 -0.29 9.19 -5.22
C TYR A 130 -0.65 8.64 -3.83
N GLY A 131 -1.88 8.14 -3.66
CA GLY A 131 -2.31 7.49 -2.42
C GLY A 131 -1.39 6.36 -1.98
N ASP A 132 -1.06 5.45 -2.89
CA ASP A 132 -0.19 4.30 -2.59
C ASP A 132 1.24 4.76 -2.32
N ILE A 133 1.77 5.64 -3.17
CA ILE A 133 3.14 6.15 -3.04
C ILE A 133 3.30 6.82 -1.68
N PHE A 134 2.29 7.59 -1.25
CA PHE A 134 2.30 8.27 0.05
C PHE A 134 2.29 7.28 1.23
N ILE A 135 1.41 6.28 1.21
CA ILE A 135 1.37 5.27 2.27
C ILE A 135 2.67 4.45 2.29
N ALA A 136 3.15 4.00 1.13
CA ALA A 136 4.37 3.22 1.00
C ALA A 136 5.61 4.00 1.47
N SER A 137 5.78 5.24 1.02
CA SER A 137 6.92 6.08 1.41
C SER A 137 6.95 6.37 2.90
N THR A 138 5.81 6.70 3.51
CA THR A 138 5.74 6.93 4.95
C THR A 138 5.97 5.65 5.77
N SER A 139 5.49 4.50 5.26
CA SER A 139 5.82 3.20 5.84
C SER A 139 7.32 2.90 5.78
N MET A 140 7.97 3.16 4.64
CA MET A 140 9.41 2.97 4.45
C MET A 140 10.23 3.83 5.42
N ILE A 141 9.86 5.10 5.59
CA ILE A 141 10.52 6.01 6.54
C ILE A 141 10.50 5.41 7.95
N LEU A 142 9.32 5.03 8.44
CA LEU A 142 9.19 4.45 9.78
C LEU A 142 9.91 3.10 9.90
N THR A 143 9.83 2.27 8.87
CA THR A 143 10.52 0.97 8.81
C THR A 143 12.03 1.15 8.97
N THR A 144 12.63 2.10 8.25
CA THR A 144 14.05 2.44 8.39
C THR A 144 14.38 2.88 9.81
N ARG A 145 13.56 3.71 10.46
CA ARG A 145 13.79 4.14 11.85
C ARG A 145 13.79 2.98 12.83
N PHE A 146 12.88 2.02 12.69
CA PHE A 146 12.88 0.82 13.53
C PHE A 146 14.09 -0.10 13.25
N HIS A 147 14.53 -0.21 12.00
CA HIS A 147 15.79 -0.91 11.68
C HIS A 147 17.00 -0.23 12.30
N GLU A 148 17.06 1.09 12.32
CA GLU A 148 18.13 1.85 12.96
C GLU A 148 18.18 1.58 14.48
N ILE A 149 17.03 1.50 15.16
CA ILE A 149 16.95 1.07 16.57
C ILE A 149 17.49 -0.35 16.74
N ARG A 150 17.05 -1.27 15.88
CA ARG A 150 17.50 -2.67 15.91
C ARG A 150 19.02 -2.79 15.72
N GLU A 151 19.60 -2.07 14.77
CA GLU A 151 21.06 -2.09 14.54
C GLU A 151 21.82 -1.58 15.76
N ARG A 152 21.36 -0.51 16.41
CA ARG A 152 21.99 -0.02 17.64
C ARG A 152 21.92 -1.05 18.78
N ILE A 153 20.78 -1.73 18.93
CA ILE A 153 20.63 -2.83 19.89
C ILE A 153 21.60 -3.97 19.55
N TYR A 154 21.66 -4.38 18.28
CA TYR A 154 22.54 -5.45 17.82
C TYR A 154 24.02 -5.17 18.10
N ILE A 155 24.50 -3.98 17.72
CA ILE A 155 25.90 -3.57 17.91
C ILE A 155 26.26 -3.59 19.40
N TYR A 156 25.38 -3.03 20.24
CA TYR A 156 25.62 -2.96 21.68
C TYR A 156 25.63 -4.35 22.34
N THR A 157 24.62 -5.19 22.07
CA THR A 157 24.57 -6.56 22.58
C THR A 157 25.78 -7.37 22.14
N ARG A 158 26.21 -7.20 20.88
CA ARG A 158 27.39 -7.91 20.36
C ARG A 158 28.66 -7.46 21.06
N ALA A 159 28.91 -6.16 21.17
CA ALA A 159 30.09 -5.62 21.86
C ALA A 159 30.21 -6.15 23.29
N MET A 160 29.08 -6.22 23.99
CA MET A 160 28.98 -6.74 25.36
C MET A 160 29.12 -8.26 25.50
N SER A 161 28.76 -9.03 24.47
CA SER A 161 28.94 -10.49 24.46
C SER A 161 30.40 -10.90 24.22
N THR A 162 31.19 -10.05 23.56
CA THR A 162 32.63 -10.27 23.34
C THR A 162 33.45 -9.95 24.60
N ARG A 163 34.58 -10.66 24.75
CA ARG A 163 35.52 -10.73 25.89
C ARG A 163 36.03 -9.38 26.49
N GLU A 164 35.62 -8.23 25.95
CA GLU A 164 36.01 -6.87 26.38
C GLU A 164 35.52 -6.48 27.79
N ARG A 165 34.52 -7.18 28.35
CA ARG A 165 34.09 -6.98 29.75
C ARG A 165 35.22 -7.23 30.76
N ARG A 166 36.26 -8.00 30.39
CA ARG A 166 37.46 -8.22 31.23
C ARG A 166 38.54 -7.14 31.09
N LEU A 167 38.49 -6.29 30.05
CA LEU A 167 39.51 -5.27 29.77
C LEU A 167 39.14 -3.89 30.32
N LEU A 168 37.85 -3.62 30.57
CA LEU A 168 37.42 -2.39 31.24
C LEU A 168 37.79 -2.46 32.74
N LYS A 169 38.83 -1.74 33.15
CA LYS A 169 39.12 -1.40 34.56
C LYS A 169 38.07 -0.41 35.11
N VAL A 170 36.78 -0.72 34.99
CA VAL A 170 35.66 0.11 35.46
C VAL A 170 34.92 -0.66 36.54
N LEU A 171 34.54 0.02 37.61
CA LEU A 171 33.85 -0.59 38.75
C LEU A 171 32.55 -1.27 38.27
N PRO A 172 32.22 -2.48 38.76
CA PRO A 172 31.02 -3.22 38.33
C PRO A 172 29.70 -2.42 38.43
N LYS A 173 29.62 -1.49 39.39
CA LYS A 173 28.46 -0.62 39.61
C LYS A 173 28.26 0.43 38.52
N ASP A 174 29.34 0.98 37.95
CA ASP A 174 29.26 2.01 36.91
C ASP A 174 28.87 1.42 35.56
N ILE A 175 29.33 0.20 35.27
CA ILE A 175 28.93 -0.57 34.08
C ILE A 175 27.43 -0.86 34.12
N GLN A 176 26.92 -1.37 35.24
CA GLN A 176 25.49 -1.69 35.38
C GLN A 176 24.60 -0.44 35.24
N LYS A 177 25.06 0.71 35.72
CA LYS A 177 24.38 2.00 35.56
C LYS A 177 24.38 2.47 34.10
N LEU A 178 25.51 2.32 33.40
CA LEU A 178 25.62 2.63 31.97
C LEU A 178 24.67 1.77 31.14
N ASP A 179 24.57 0.48 31.46
CA ASP A 179 23.67 -0.46 30.79
C ASP A 179 22.21 -0.06 30.97
N LEU A 180 21.82 0.26 32.20
CA LEU A 180 20.47 0.73 32.49
C LEU A 180 20.14 2.01 31.71
N LEU A 181 21.07 2.96 31.62
CA LEU A 181 20.88 4.21 30.88
C LEU A 181 20.71 3.96 29.38
N PHE A 182 21.52 3.07 28.79
CA PHE A 182 21.39 2.68 27.38
C PHE A 182 20.02 2.09 27.08
N TRP A 183 19.57 1.08 27.84
CA TRP A 183 18.29 0.42 27.60
C TRP A 183 17.10 1.36 27.82
N LYS A 184 17.19 2.25 28.80
CA LYS A 184 16.20 3.32 29.03
C LYS A 184 16.13 4.27 27.83
N GLU A 185 17.25 4.59 27.19
CA GLU A 185 17.32 5.42 25.99
C GLU A 185 16.69 4.70 24.79
N ILE A 186 17.08 3.44 24.52
CA ILE A 186 16.50 2.61 23.45
C ILE A 186 14.99 2.54 23.58
N ARG A 187 14.49 2.28 24.81
CA ARG A 187 13.06 2.21 25.06
C ARG A 187 12.37 3.57 24.85
N ARG A 188 13.01 4.68 25.22
CA ARG A 188 12.48 6.02 24.95
C ARG A 188 12.36 6.27 23.44
N ASP A 189 13.39 5.92 22.68
CA ASP A 189 13.44 6.08 21.22
C ASP A 189 12.39 5.20 20.52
N TYR A 190 12.25 3.94 20.95
CA TYR A 190 11.20 3.05 20.46
C TYR A 190 9.79 3.59 20.76
N ASN A 191 9.55 4.10 21.96
CA ASN A 191 8.25 4.67 22.33
C ASN A 191 7.94 5.94 21.54
N MET A 192 8.95 6.76 21.27
CA MET A 192 8.82 7.95 20.44
C MET A 192 8.42 7.59 19.01
N MET A 193 9.14 6.64 18.38
CA MET A 193 8.82 6.15 17.04
C MET A 193 7.45 5.46 16.99
N SER A 194 7.08 4.71 18.02
CA SER A 194 5.77 4.07 18.11
C SER A 194 4.63 5.09 18.25
N LYS A 195 4.82 6.16 19.03
CA LYS A 195 3.86 7.28 19.13
C LYS A 195 3.73 8.00 17.79
N LEU A 196 4.85 8.21 17.09
CA LEU A 196 4.86 8.81 15.76
C LEU A 196 4.07 7.95 14.75
N CYS A 197 4.33 6.65 14.70
CA CYS A 197 3.60 5.71 13.86
C CYS A 197 2.08 5.76 14.14
N ARG A 198 1.68 5.73 15.41
CA ARG A 198 0.25 5.85 15.78
C ARG A 198 -0.35 7.18 15.36
N LYS A 199 0.37 8.29 15.53
CA LYS A 199 -0.12 9.62 15.10
C LYS A 199 -0.25 9.69 13.59
N LEU A 200 0.73 9.19 12.84
CA LEU A 200 0.65 9.11 11.39
C LEU A 200 -0.54 8.25 10.95
N ASN A 201 -0.68 7.05 11.53
CA ASN A 201 -1.79 6.15 11.23
C ASN A 201 -3.15 6.83 11.50
N SER A 202 -3.29 7.64 12.55
CA SER A 202 -4.53 8.39 12.80
C SER A 202 -4.89 9.38 11.68
N LEU A 203 -3.89 9.91 10.98
CA LEU A 203 -4.07 10.84 9.85
C LEU A 203 -4.38 10.10 8.54
N ILE A 204 -3.71 8.97 8.29
CA ILE A 204 -3.76 8.26 7.00
C ILE A 204 -4.70 7.05 6.97
N SER A 205 -5.19 6.59 8.13
CA SER A 205 -6.00 5.36 8.23
C SER A 205 -7.28 5.36 7.39
N ASN A 206 -7.88 6.53 7.15
CA ASN A 206 -9.01 6.65 6.20
C ASN A 206 -8.56 6.42 4.75
N VAL A 207 -7.39 6.95 4.38
CA VAL A 207 -6.82 6.78 3.03
C VAL A 207 -6.49 5.31 2.82
N ILE A 208 -5.87 4.66 3.81
CA ILE A 208 -5.60 3.22 3.79
C ILE A 208 -6.90 2.42 3.61
N LEU A 209 -7.94 2.72 4.40
CA LEU A 209 -9.21 2.00 4.30
C LEU A 209 -9.84 2.15 2.90
N LEU A 210 -9.91 3.39 2.40
CA LEU A 210 -10.48 3.67 1.09
C LEU A 210 -9.71 2.97 -0.02
N ASP A 211 -8.37 2.99 0.04
CA ASP A 211 -7.54 2.39 -0.99
C ASP A 211 -7.64 0.86 -1.00
N TYR A 212 -7.57 0.20 0.17
CA TYR A 212 -7.79 -1.25 0.27
C TYR A 212 -9.17 -1.68 -0.23
N ALA A 213 -10.23 -0.98 0.21
CA ALA A 213 -11.60 -1.30 -0.18
C ALA A 213 -11.79 -1.14 -1.70
N SER A 214 -11.32 -0.03 -2.26
CA SER A 214 -11.48 0.25 -3.69
C SER A 214 -10.66 -0.71 -4.55
N ASN A 215 -9.42 -0.98 -4.17
CA ASN A 215 -8.56 -1.92 -4.91
C ASN A 215 -9.12 -3.35 -4.88
N LEU A 216 -9.66 -3.79 -3.73
CA LEU A 216 -10.31 -5.09 -3.63
C LEU A 216 -11.57 -5.16 -4.52
N ILE A 217 -12.44 -4.15 -4.46
CA ILE A 217 -13.65 -4.08 -5.31
C ILE A 217 -13.26 -4.12 -6.79
N LEU A 218 -12.24 -3.38 -7.21
CA LEU A 218 -11.77 -3.36 -8.60
C LEU A 218 -11.21 -4.72 -9.04
N ILE A 219 -10.45 -5.41 -8.19
CA ILE A 219 -9.94 -6.76 -8.47
C ILE A 219 -11.10 -7.76 -8.62
N LEU A 220 -12.03 -7.78 -7.66
CA LEU A 220 -13.19 -8.68 -7.70
C LEU A 220 -14.05 -8.42 -8.95
N PHE A 221 -14.24 -7.15 -9.28
CA PHE A 221 -14.96 -6.75 -10.47
C PHE A 221 -14.24 -7.21 -11.74
N GLN A 222 -12.92 -6.98 -11.83
CA GLN A 222 -12.12 -7.44 -12.97
C GLN A 222 -12.20 -8.95 -13.15
N LEU A 223 -12.11 -9.73 -12.06
CA LEU A 223 -12.29 -11.19 -12.10
C LEU A 223 -13.67 -11.58 -12.63
N PHE A 224 -14.72 -10.98 -12.09
CA PHE A 224 -16.09 -11.24 -12.55
C PHE A 224 -16.27 -10.93 -14.04
N THR A 225 -15.74 -9.79 -14.51
CA THR A 225 -15.81 -9.42 -15.93
C THR A 225 -14.90 -10.24 -16.84
N GLY A 226 -13.87 -10.83 -16.23
CA GLY A 226 -12.83 -11.64 -16.82
C GLY A 226 -13.35 -12.96 -17.35
N LEU A 227 -14.28 -13.56 -16.61
CA LEU A 227 -14.79 -14.90 -16.82
C LEU A 227 -15.74 -15.00 -18.02
N GLY A 228 -15.54 -16.03 -18.85
CA GLY A 228 -16.45 -16.40 -19.93
C GLY A 228 -16.39 -15.51 -21.19
N ARG A 229 -15.48 -14.53 -21.26
CA ARG A 229 -15.28 -13.70 -22.45
C ARG A 229 -14.24 -14.28 -23.40
N LYS A 230 -14.57 -14.32 -24.70
CA LYS A 230 -13.58 -14.43 -25.76
C LYS A 230 -12.96 -13.04 -25.96
N TYR A 231 -11.65 -12.92 -25.77
CA TYR A 231 -10.93 -11.67 -25.94
C TYR A 231 -10.28 -11.60 -27.32
N THR A 232 -10.33 -10.44 -27.95
CA THR A 232 -9.37 -10.10 -29.01
C THR A 232 -7.98 -9.88 -28.40
N PHE A 233 -6.92 -10.03 -29.19
CA PHE A 233 -5.54 -9.86 -28.70
C PHE A 233 -5.29 -8.54 -27.94
N PRO A 234 -5.76 -7.36 -28.41
CA PRO A 234 -5.61 -6.11 -27.66
C PRO A 234 -6.41 -6.05 -26.36
N GLU A 235 -7.60 -6.65 -26.33
CA GLU A 235 -8.40 -6.73 -25.10
C GLU A 235 -7.75 -7.62 -24.06
N MET A 236 -7.17 -8.75 -24.50
CA MET A 236 -6.44 -9.69 -23.67
C MET A 236 -5.23 -9.00 -23.00
N MET A 237 -4.40 -8.31 -23.79
CA MET A 237 -3.23 -7.60 -23.27
C MET A 237 -3.64 -6.54 -22.21
N TYR A 238 -4.64 -5.72 -22.53
CA TYR A 238 -5.13 -4.70 -21.60
C TYR A 238 -5.69 -5.33 -20.32
N PHE A 239 -6.48 -6.40 -20.44
CA PHE A 239 -7.09 -7.07 -19.31
C PHE A 239 -6.04 -7.62 -18.34
N TYR A 240 -5.10 -8.43 -18.81
CA TYR A 240 -4.07 -9.01 -17.94
C TYR A 240 -3.14 -7.96 -17.34
N PHE A 241 -2.77 -6.94 -18.12
CA PHE A 241 -1.94 -5.85 -17.59
C PHE A 241 -2.68 -5.05 -16.52
N SER A 242 -3.96 -4.70 -16.76
CA SER A 242 -4.77 -3.98 -15.79
C SER A 242 -4.99 -4.78 -14.52
N PHE A 243 -5.30 -6.08 -14.64
CA PHE A 243 -5.47 -6.98 -13.51
C PHE A 243 -4.19 -7.16 -12.70
N GLY A 244 -3.07 -7.41 -13.40
CA GLY A 244 -1.75 -7.50 -12.78
C GLY A 244 -1.36 -6.21 -12.07
N TYR A 245 -1.68 -5.06 -12.66
CA TYR A 245 -1.45 -3.74 -12.07
C TYR A 245 -2.24 -3.54 -10.76
N MET A 246 -3.54 -3.86 -10.74
CA MET A 246 -4.36 -3.77 -9.51
C MET A 246 -3.84 -4.71 -8.42
N THR A 247 -3.50 -5.94 -8.79
CA THR A 247 -2.94 -6.95 -7.88
C THR A 247 -1.59 -6.51 -7.32
N LEU A 248 -0.74 -5.93 -8.16
CA LEU A 248 0.56 -5.40 -7.74
C LEU A 248 0.38 -4.25 -6.73
N ARG A 249 -0.57 -3.34 -6.95
CA ARG A 249 -0.83 -2.20 -6.03
C ARG A 249 -1.18 -2.67 -4.62
N ILE A 250 -2.19 -3.53 -4.48
CA ILE A 250 -2.59 -4.05 -3.17
C ILE A 250 -1.47 -4.88 -2.53
N SER A 251 -0.71 -5.64 -3.33
CA SER A 251 0.41 -6.44 -2.84
C SER A 251 1.54 -5.57 -2.31
N LEU A 252 1.93 -4.52 -3.05
CA LEU A 252 2.97 -3.57 -2.63
C LEU A 252 2.54 -2.83 -1.37
N LEU A 253 1.31 -2.30 -1.33
CA LEU A 253 0.79 -1.61 -0.16
C LEU A 253 0.84 -2.51 1.09
N SER A 254 0.43 -3.77 0.92
CA SER A 254 0.46 -4.76 2.01
C SER A 254 1.87 -5.17 2.39
N ALA A 255 2.80 -5.27 1.44
CA ALA A 255 4.21 -5.53 1.71
C ALA A 255 4.85 -4.39 2.52
N PHE A 256 4.64 -3.14 2.11
CA PHE A 256 5.18 -1.99 2.84
C PHE A 256 4.60 -1.86 4.24
N GLY A 257 3.29 -2.03 4.43
CA GLY A 257 2.69 -2.01 5.77
C GLY A 257 3.14 -3.21 6.63
N GLY A 258 3.28 -4.39 6.02
CA GLY A 258 3.80 -5.58 6.67
C GLY A 258 5.27 -5.45 7.09
N TRP A 259 6.11 -4.80 6.28
CA TRP A 259 7.50 -4.51 6.64
C TRP A 259 7.61 -3.58 7.85
N LEU A 260 6.71 -2.59 7.96
CA LEU A 260 6.65 -1.74 9.15
C LEU A 260 6.28 -2.53 10.40
N TYR A 261 5.27 -3.41 10.30
CA TYR A 261 4.87 -4.29 11.40
C TYR A 261 6.02 -5.19 11.86
N GLU A 262 6.73 -5.81 10.91
CA GLU A 262 7.89 -6.66 11.21
C GLU A 262 9.06 -5.86 11.79
N ALA A 263 9.39 -4.70 11.22
CA ALA A 263 10.48 -3.86 11.71
C ALA A 263 10.22 -3.39 13.16
N GLY A 264 8.96 -3.09 13.51
CA GLY A 264 8.55 -2.78 14.88
C GLY A 264 8.78 -3.90 15.89
N ARG A 265 8.94 -5.15 15.43
CA ARG A 265 9.14 -6.36 16.25
C ARG A 265 10.51 -7.00 16.07
N ALA A 266 11.29 -6.56 15.08
CA ALA A 266 12.52 -7.23 14.64
C ALA A 266 13.60 -7.30 15.74
N SER A 267 13.53 -6.44 16.76
CA SER A 267 14.48 -6.47 17.89
C SER A 267 14.17 -7.56 18.91
N ILE A 268 12.95 -8.12 18.97
CA ILE A 268 12.55 -9.11 19.98
C ILE A 268 13.51 -10.30 20.02
N HIS A 269 13.85 -10.86 18.86
CA HIS A 269 14.76 -11.99 18.77
C HIS A 269 16.13 -11.66 19.38
N ILE A 270 16.65 -10.47 19.12
CA ILE A 270 17.96 -10.04 19.64
C ILE A 270 17.88 -9.87 21.16
N LEU A 271 16.79 -9.27 21.66
CA LEU A 271 16.56 -9.04 23.08
C LEU A 271 16.42 -10.35 23.88
N ASN A 272 15.79 -11.37 23.29
CA ASN A 272 15.64 -12.68 23.91
C ASN A 272 16.96 -13.48 23.97
N MET A 273 17.97 -13.08 23.21
CA MET A 273 19.29 -13.71 23.18
C MET A 273 20.33 -12.96 24.04
N VAL A 274 19.91 -11.91 24.77
CA VAL A 274 20.79 -11.14 25.64
C VAL A 274 21.19 -12.00 26.86
N PRO A 275 22.49 -12.09 27.20
CA PRO A 275 22.95 -12.81 28.38
C PRO A 275 22.35 -12.27 29.69
N THR A 276 22.12 -13.15 30.66
CA THR A 276 21.49 -12.82 31.96
C THR A 276 22.23 -11.72 32.71
N GLU A 277 23.53 -11.58 32.51
CA GLU A 277 24.38 -10.60 33.19
C GLU A 277 24.21 -9.16 32.68
N ILE A 278 23.54 -8.97 31.55
CA ILE A 278 23.19 -7.66 30.96
C ILE A 278 21.67 -7.44 31.02
N TYR A 279 20.91 -8.53 31.21
CA TYR A 279 19.47 -8.49 31.24
C TYR A 279 18.95 -7.64 32.40
N ASN A 280 18.02 -6.72 32.10
CA ASN A 280 17.44 -5.81 33.07
C ASN A 280 15.94 -5.59 32.81
N ASN A 281 15.28 -4.91 33.75
CA ASN A 281 13.85 -4.65 33.68
C ASN A 281 13.44 -3.80 32.47
N GLU A 282 14.33 -2.95 31.93
CA GLU A 282 14.01 -2.15 30.73
C GLU A 282 13.96 -3.01 29.46
N ILE A 283 14.79 -4.06 29.35
CA ILE A 283 14.69 -5.06 28.29
C ILE A 283 13.35 -5.81 28.37
N SER A 284 12.98 -6.29 29.56
CA SER A 284 11.70 -6.99 29.77
C SER A 284 10.51 -6.12 29.37
N LYS A 285 10.48 -4.86 29.82
CA LYS A 285 9.44 -3.90 29.42
C LYS A 285 9.44 -3.60 27.92
N LEU A 286 10.60 -3.55 27.29
CA LEU A 286 10.71 -3.31 25.85
C LEU A 286 10.15 -4.50 25.04
N ILE A 287 10.50 -5.73 25.41
CA ILE A 287 9.94 -6.95 24.81
C ILE A 287 8.41 -6.95 24.94
N HIS A 288 7.90 -6.70 26.15
CA HIS A 288 6.47 -6.60 26.40
C HIS A 288 5.79 -5.54 25.51
N GLN A 289 6.41 -4.36 25.36
CA GLN A 289 5.91 -3.30 24.47
C GLN A 289 5.91 -3.72 23.00
N MET A 290 6.94 -4.41 22.53
CA MET A 290 7.02 -4.90 21.14
C MET A 290 6.02 -6.01 20.82
N HIS A 291 5.57 -6.78 21.83
CA HIS A 291 4.50 -7.77 21.64
C HIS A 291 3.12 -7.14 21.68
N ASN A 292 2.84 -6.28 22.67
CA ASN A 292 1.49 -5.83 22.97
C ASN A 292 1.13 -4.48 22.34
N CYS A 293 2.12 -3.68 21.96
CA CYS A 293 1.94 -2.31 21.48
C CYS A 293 2.63 -2.06 20.14
N THR A 294 2.67 -3.08 19.28
CA THR A 294 3.37 -3.04 17.99
C THR A 294 2.91 -1.86 17.12
N PRO A 295 3.84 -1.00 16.67
CA PRO A 295 3.54 0.07 15.74
C PRO A 295 3.16 -0.53 14.38
N CYS A 296 1.97 -0.21 13.89
CA CYS A 296 1.47 -0.70 12.62
C CYS A 296 0.46 0.26 12.00
N PHE A 297 0.30 0.13 10.68
CA PHE A 297 -0.75 0.80 9.96
C PHE A 297 -2.04 -0.01 9.97
N THR A 298 -3.17 0.69 10.04
CA THR A 298 -4.50 0.09 10.14
C THR A 298 -5.50 0.81 9.24
N GLY A 299 -6.43 0.04 8.68
CA GLY A 299 -7.62 0.60 8.02
C GLY A 299 -8.65 1.00 9.07
N LYS A 300 -8.49 2.16 9.71
CA LYS A 300 -9.39 2.71 10.76
C LYS A 300 -9.61 1.80 11.98
N GLY A 301 -8.79 0.77 12.16
CA GLY A 301 -8.94 -0.22 13.22
C GLY A 301 -9.68 -1.50 12.81
N PHE A 302 -10.29 -1.54 11.61
CA PHE A 302 -10.91 -2.77 11.08
C PHE A 302 -9.90 -3.89 10.85
N PHE A 303 -8.71 -3.55 10.36
CA PHE A 303 -7.63 -4.49 10.13
C PHE A 303 -6.26 -3.85 10.36
N ARG A 304 -5.28 -4.67 10.75
CA ARG A 304 -3.87 -4.31 10.84
C ARG A 304 -3.14 -4.84 9.62
N ILE A 305 -2.37 -3.99 8.95
CA ILE A 305 -1.59 -4.43 7.78
C ILE A 305 -0.42 -5.28 8.27
N THR A 306 -0.51 -6.57 7.99
CA THR A 306 0.49 -7.59 8.35
C THR A 306 0.68 -8.52 7.16
N LYS A 307 1.79 -9.25 7.10
CA LYS A 307 2.00 -10.27 6.06
C LYS A 307 0.88 -11.33 6.05
N GLY A 308 0.33 -11.66 7.23
CA GLY A 308 -0.81 -12.57 7.35
C GLY A 308 -2.08 -12.02 6.72
N LEU A 309 -2.37 -10.72 6.88
CA LEU A 309 -3.51 -10.09 6.20
C LEU A 309 -3.37 -10.20 4.67
N THR A 310 -2.17 -9.94 4.14
CA THR A 310 -1.91 -10.06 2.69
C THR A 310 -2.24 -11.45 2.16
N LEU A 311 -1.80 -12.49 2.88
CA LEU A 311 -2.06 -13.88 2.52
C LEU A 311 -3.56 -14.21 2.59
N ASN A 312 -4.26 -13.72 3.62
CA ASN A 312 -5.70 -13.93 3.75
C ASN A 312 -6.50 -13.25 2.62
N ILE A 313 -6.11 -12.04 2.21
CA ILE A 313 -6.74 -11.34 1.08
C ILE A 313 -6.50 -12.11 -0.22
N ALA A 314 -5.26 -12.57 -0.46
CA ALA A 314 -4.94 -13.36 -1.66
C ALA A 314 -5.74 -14.68 -1.69
N ALA A 315 -5.81 -15.39 -0.56
CA ALA A 315 -6.60 -16.61 -0.45
C ALA A 315 -8.09 -16.35 -0.74
N ALA A 316 -8.66 -15.28 -0.17
CA ALA A 316 -10.05 -14.91 -0.41
C ALA A 316 -10.35 -14.58 -1.88
N ILE A 317 -9.43 -13.89 -2.57
CA ILE A 317 -9.54 -13.61 -4.01
C ILE A 317 -9.53 -14.91 -4.83
N ILE A 318 -8.62 -15.84 -4.51
CA ILE A 318 -8.54 -17.15 -5.18
C ILE A 318 -9.81 -17.97 -4.92
N THR A 319 -10.29 -18.01 -3.68
CA THR A 319 -11.55 -18.69 -3.34
C THR A 319 -12.73 -18.11 -4.12
N TYR A 320 -12.82 -16.78 -4.22
CA TYR A 320 -13.85 -16.12 -5.01
C TYR A 320 -13.79 -16.52 -6.49
N GLU A 321 -12.60 -16.54 -7.07
CA GLU A 321 -12.39 -16.97 -8.46
C GLU A 321 -12.82 -18.43 -8.68
N LEU A 322 -12.38 -19.35 -7.81
CA LEU A 322 -12.73 -20.77 -7.90
C LEU A 322 -14.24 -20.99 -7.85
N VAL A 323 -14.93 -20.32 -6.91
CA VAL A 323 -16.38 -20.38 -6.78
C VAL A 323 -17.07 -19.85 -8.04
N LEU A 324 -16.59 -18.73 -8.59
CA LEU A 324 -17.15 -18.18 -9.83
C LEU A 324 -16.96 -19.11 -11.03
N VAL A 325 -15.79 -19.75 -11.17
CA VAL A 325 -15.52 -20.71 -12.24
C VAL A 325 -16.48 -21.90 -12.15
N GLN A 326 -16.70 -22.43 -10.95
CA GLN A 326 -17.66 -23.52 -10.72
C GLN A 326 -19.07 -23.13 -11.16
N PHE A 327 -19.58 -21.97 -10.73
CA PHE A 327 -20.91 -21.49 -11.15
C PHE A 327 -21.02 -21.28 -12.67
N ASN A 328 -19.94 -20.82 -13.32
CA ASN A 328 -19.94 -20.60 -14.76
C ASN A 328 -19.95 -21.93 -15.53
N GLN A 329 -19.23 -22.95 -15.05
CA GLN A 329 -19.26 -24.30 -15.64
C GLN A 329 -20.63 -24.96 -15.50
N THR A 330 -21.29 -24.82 -14.34
CA THR A 330 -22.65 -25.35 -14.13
C THR A 330 -23.66 -24.74 -15.10
N LYS A 331 -23.57 -23.44 -15.38
CA LYS A 331 -24.41 -22.78 -16.40
C LYS A 331 -24.14 -23.32 -17.80
N GLY A 332 -22.87 -23.43 -18.20
CA GLY A 332 -22.51 -24.00 -19.51
C GLY A 332 -23.02 -25.43 -19.71
N ASN A 333 -22.98 -26.28 -18.68
CA ASN A 333 -23.54 -27.63 -18.76
C ASN A 333 -25.07 -27.65 -18.83
N SER A 334 -25.75 -26.72 -18.14
CA SER A 334 -27.21 -26.60 -18.18
C SER A 334 -27.72 -26.20 -19.57
N ASP A 335 -26.99 -25.29 -20.24
CA ASP A 335 -27.31 -24.83 -21.59
C ASP A 335 -27.07 -25.94 -22.65
N HIS A 336 -26.03 -26.76 -22.47
CA HIS A 336 -25.79 -27.93 -23.31
C HIS A 336 -26.84 -29.04 -23.15
N VAL A 337 -27.30 -29.31 -21.93
CA VAL A 337 -28.36 -30.30 -21.67
C VAL A 337 -29.70 -29.85 -22.27
N ASN A 338 -30.03 -28.56 -22.18
CA ASN A 338 -31.25 -28.00 -22.78
C ASN A 338 -31.22 -27.99 -24.32
N GLN A 339 -30.06 -27.85 -24.96
CA GLN A 339 -29.93 -27.99 -26.42
C GLN A 339 -30.02 -29.45 -26.90
N SER A 340 -29.62 -30.43 -26.09
CA SER A 340 -29.81 -31.85 -26.41
C SER A 340 -31.23 -32.37 -26.20
N ALA A 341 -32.05 -31.68 -25.40
CA ALA A 341 -33.46 -32.02 -25.16
C ALA A 341 -34.42 -31.48 -26.24
N CYS A 342 -33.97 -30.53 -27.08
CA CYS A 342 -34.65 -30.12 -28.31
C CYS A 342 -33.97 -30.78 -29.53
N LYS A 343 -34.10 -32.09 -29.66
CA LYS A 343 -33.92 -32.82 -30.92
C LYS A 343 -34.94 -33.93 -31.04
#